data_AF-A0A916XXL5-F1
#
_entry.id   AF-A0A916XXL5-F1
#
_cell.length_a   1.000
_cell.length_b   1.000
_cell.length_c   1.000
_cell.angle_alpha   90.00
_cell.angle_beta   90.00
_cell.angle_gamma   90.00
#
_symmetry.space_group_name_H-M   'P 1'
#
loop_
_entity.id
_entity.type
_entity.pdbx_description
1 polymer ?
#
loop_
_entity_poly.entity_id
_entity_poly.type
_entity_poly.pdbx_seq_one_letter_code
_entity_poly.pdbx_strand_id
1 'polypeptide(L)'
;MNRPDTSFGAGDAPVFAAPWQAEAFAMVVSLHASGLFTWPEWAATLSTELARLRPEASDGSQYYAGWLRTLEAMLVAKGVATPEAIALTTDAWHRAALATPHGQAIVLENDPGVSRDGLRG
;
A
#
# COMPACT_ATOMS: atom_id res chain seq x y z
N MET A 1 -29.21 29.40 -37.88
CA MET A 1 -27.92 29.32 -37.16
C MET A 1 -28.18 29.08 -35.69
N ASN A 2 -28.09 27.83 -35.23
CA ASN A 2 -28.05 27.50 -33.80
C ASN A 2 -26.68 26.84 -33.55
N ARG A 3 -25.92 27.35 -32.58
CA ARG A 3 -24.61 26.79 -32.20
C ARG A 3 -24.83 25.37 -31.65
N PRO A 4 -24.01 24.36 -32.02
CA PRO A 4 -24.01 23.12 -31.28
C PRO A 4 -23.46 23.37 -29.89
N ASP A 5 -24.27 22.92 -28.93
CA ASP A 5 -24.07 22.86 -27.50
C ASP A 5 -22.74 22.22 -27.12
N THR A 6 -22.01 22.87 -26.22
CA THR A 6 -20.86 22.31 -25.51
C THR A 6 -21.32 21.19 -24.59
N SER A 7 -21.27 19.95 -25.10
CA SER A 7 -21.37 18.77 -24.25
C SER A 7 -20.06 18.61 -23.44
N PHE A 8 -20.10 18.97 -22.17
CA PHE A 8 -19.07 18.63 -21.18
C PHE A 8 -19.20 17.13 -20.85
N GLY A 9 -18.41 16.30 -21.53
CA GLY A 9 -18.43 14.88 -21.23
C GLY A 9 -17.35 14.12 -21.96
N ALA A 10 -16.12 14.15 -21.44
CA ALA A 10 -15.12 13.08 -21.55
C ALA A 10 -13.82 13.51 -20.86
N GLY A 11 -13.41 12.83 -19.77
CA GLY A 11 -11.99 12.85 -19.40
C GLY A 11 -11.55 12.52 -17.97
N ASP A 12 -12.42 12.33 -16.98
CA ASP A 12 -11.98 12.23 -15.57
C ASP A 12 -12.30 10.88 -14.93
N ALA A 13 -11.74 9.79 -15.48
CA ALA A 13 -11.71 8.53 -14.75
C ALA A 13 -10.66 8.63 -13.63
N PRO A 14 -10.97 8.22 -12.39
CA PRO A 14 -10.00 8.28 -11.31
C PRO A 14 -8.77 7.43 -11.65
N VAL A 15 -7.58 8.05 -11.55
CA VAL A 15 -6.28 7.41 -11.86
C VAL A 15 -6.01 6.18 -10.99
N PHE A 16 -6.57 6.18 -9.77
CA PHE A 16 -6.50 5.09 -8.81
C PHE A 16 -7.91 4.57 -8.51
N ALA A 17 -8.08 3.25 -8.47
CA ALA A 17 -9.37 2.62 -8.16
C ALA A 17 -9.73 2.69 -6.67
N ALA A 18 -8.74 2.91 -5.79
CA ALA A 18 -8.95 3.09 -4.36
C ALA A 18 -7.88 4.02 -3.75
N PRO A 19 -8.19 4.75 -2.65
CA PRO A 19 -7.24 5.68 -2.01
C PRO A 19 -5.90 5.05 -1.63
N TRP A 20 -5.92 3.81 -1.11
CA TRP A 20 -4.71 3.10 -0.70
C TRP A 20 -3.72 2.86 -1.85
N GLN A 21 -4.18 2.83 -3.11
CA GLN A 21 -3.29 2.67 -4.26
C GLN A 21 -2.44 3.93 -4.48
N ALA A 22 -3.02 5.12 -4.24
CA ALA A 22 -2.29 6.38 -4.31
C ALA A 22 -1.25 6.48 -3.18
N GLU A 23 -1.60 6.02 -1.97
CA GLU A 23 -0.69 5.95 -0.83
C GLU A 23 0.49 5.01 -1.10
N ALA A 24 0.22 3.81 -1.62
CA ALA A 24 1.26 2.85 -2.02
C ALA A 24 2.21 3.45 -3.08
N PHE A 25 1.65 4.11 -4.09
CA PHE A 25 2.44 4.82 -5.11
C PHE A 25 3.32 5.91 -4.50
N ALA A 26 2.75 6.75 -3.63
CA ALA A 26 3.48 7.83 -2.97
C ALA A 26 4.64 7.31 -2.11
N MET A 27 4.46 6.19 -1.39
CA MET A 27 5.54 5.55 -0.62
C MET A 27 6.68 5.07 -1.53
N VAL A 28 6.37 4.39 -2.63
CA VAL A 28 7.37 3.91 -3.60
C VAL A 28 8.18 5.08 -4.18
N VAL A 29 7.50 6.14 -4.63
CA VAL A 29 8.16 7.34 -5.18
C VAL A 29 9.04 8.01 -4.13
N SER A 30 8.57 8.13 -2.89
CA SER A 30 9.32 8.77 -1.81
C SER A 30 10.58 7.98 -1.43
N LEU A 31 10.50 6.65 -1.35
CA LEU A 31 11.64 5.79 -1.02
C LEU A 31 12.65 5.70 -2.16
N HIS A 32 12.18 5.76 -3.41
CA HIS A 32 13.07 5.94 -4.56
C HIS A 32 13.78 7.29 -4.49
N ALA A 33 13.04 8.38 -4.23
CA ALA A 33 13.60 9.72 -4.14
C ALA A 33 14.61 9.87 -2.99
N SER A 34 14.46 9.10 -1.91
CA SER A 34 15.44 9.03 -0.82
C SER A 34 16.67 8.17 -1.15
N GLY A 35 16.74 7.59 -2.34
CA GLY A 35 17.86 6.75 -2.78
C GLY A 35 17.88 5.35 -2.18
N LEU A 36 16.77 4.88 -1.57
CA LEU A 36 16.73 3.55 -0.99
C LEU A 36 16.89 2.48 -2.08
N PHE A 37 16.31 2.70 -3.26
CA PHE A 37 16.45 1.85 -4.41
C PHE A 37 16.39 2.64 -5.71
N THR A 38 16.80 2.00 -6.80
CA THR A 38 16.72 2.57 -8.16
C THR A 38 15.51 2.03 -8.92
N TRP A 39 15.02 2.76 -9.93
CA TRP A 39 13.93 2.26 -10.79
C TRP A 39 14.24 0.94 -11.51
N PRO A 40 15.47 0.66 -11.99
CA PRO A 40 15.81 -0.65 -12.54
C PRO A 40 15.70 -1.79 -11.52
N GLU A 41 16.15 -1.58 -10.28
CA GLU A 41 15.97 -2.55 -9.19
C GLU A 41 14.48 -2.81 -8.93
N TRP A 42 13.69 -1.74 -8.80
CA TRP A 42 12.25 -1.81 -8.61
C TRP A 42 11.55 -2.61 -9.72
N ALA A 43 11.83 -2.29 -10.98
CA ALA A 43 11.21 -2.94 -12.13
C ALA A 43 11.54 -4.45 -12.20
N ALA A 44 12.78 -4.83 -11.87
CA ALA A 44 13.21 -6.22 -11.85
C ALA A 44 12.49 -7.02 -10.74
N THR A 45 12.40 -6.47 -9.53
CA THR A 45 11.69 -7.10 -8.42
C THR A 45 10.19 -7.17 -8.68
N LEU A 46 9.59 -6.09 -9.19
CA LEU A 46 8.17 -6.04 -9.52
C LEU A 46 7.78 -7.07 -10.57
N SER A 47 8.58 -7.21 -11.63
CA SER A 47 8.33 -8.21 -12.67
C SER A 47 8.34 -9.63 -12.10
N THR A 48 9.26 -9.91 -11.17
CA THR A 48 9.32 -11.20 -10.46
C THR A 48 8.07 -11.44 -9.61
N GLU A 49 7.59 -10.43 -8.90
CA GLU A 49 6.41 -10.56 -8.05
C GLU A 49 5.11 -10.65 -8.85
N LEU A 50 4.96 -9.90 -9.93
CA LEU A 50 3.81 -9.98 -10.82
C LEU A 50 3.72 -11.34 -11.52
N ALA A 51 4.85 -11.96 -11.88
CA ALA A 51 4.88 -13.29 -12.47
C ALA A 51 4.35 -14.40 -11.52
N ARG A 52 4.34 -14.15 -10.21
CA ARG A 52 3.77 -15.06 -9.21
C ARG A 52 2.25 -14.89 -9.05
N LEU A 53 1.70 -13.76 -9.49
CA LEU A 53 0.27 -13.50 -9.42
C LEU A 53 -0.46 -14.26 -10.54
N ARG A 54 -1.70 -14.61 -10.26
CA ARG A 54 -2.59 -15.26 -11.22
C ARG A 54 -3.52 -14.20 -11.82
N PRO A 55 -3.76 -14.17 -13.14
CA PRO A 55 -4.43 -13.06 -13.84
C PRO A 55 -5.94 -12.85 -13.54
N GLU A 56 -6.46 -13.38 -12.44
CA GLU A 56 -7.90 -13.59 -12.25
C GLU A 56 -8.70 -12.37 -11.73
N ALA A 57 -8.09 -11.19 -11.52
CA ALA A 57 -8.81 -10.02 -10.99
C ALA A 57 -8.77 -8.82 -11.96
N SER A 58 -9.96 -8.36 -12.35
CA SER A 58 -10.16 -7.31 -13.37
C SER A 58 -10.14 -5.87 -12.81
N ASP A 59 -9.96 -5.67 -11.50
CA ASP A 59 -10.13 -4.38 -10.81
C ASP A 59 -8.81 -3.65 -10.51
N GLY A 60 -7.68 -4.16 -11.02
CA GLY A 60 -6.34 -3.60 -10.75
C GLY A 60 -5.86 -3.76 -9.31
N SER A 61 -6.64 -4.37 -8.42
CA SER A 61 -6.24 -4.63 -7.02
C SER A 61 -5.02 -5.56 -6.98
N GLN A 62 -4.98 -6.56 -7.86
CA GLN A 62 -3.84 -7.48 -7.96
C GLN A 62 -2.56 -6.79 -8.43
N TYR A 63 -2.65 -5.78 -9.30
CA TYR A 63 -1.48 -5.02 -9.73
C TYR A 63 -0.84 -4.27 -8.57
N TYR A 64 -1.64 -3.51 -7.80
CA TYR A 64 -1.14 -2.78 -6.63
C TYR A 64 -0.81 -3.72 -5.44
N ALA A 65 -1.44 -4.88 -5.34
CA ALA A 65 -0.98 -5.92 -4.40
C ALA A 65 0.43 -6.43 -4.77
N GLY A 66 0.72 -6.59 -6.07
CA GLY A 66 2.07 -6.87 -6.56
C GLY A 66 3.07 -5.77 -6.21
N TRP A 67 2.67 -4.50 -6.28
CA TRP A 67 3.49 -3.37 -5.84
C TRP A 67 3.82 -3.44 -4.35
N LEU A 68 2.83 -3.70 -3.49
CA LEU A 68 3.08 -3.82 -2.05
C LEU A 68 4.03 -4.98 -1.73
N ARG A 69 3.82 -6.15 -2.34
CA ARG A 69 4.73 -7.31 -2.18
C ARG A 69 6.15 -7.00 -2.64
N THR A 70 6.30 -6.22 -3.71
CA THR A 70 7.59 -5.75 -4.21
C THR A 70 8.26 -4.81 -3.20
N LEU A 71 7.49 -3.85 -2.66
CA LEU A 71 7.97 -2.90 -1.67
C LEU A 71 8.47 -3.61 -0.41
N GLU A 72 7.67 -4.53 0.15
CA GLU A 72 8.05 -5.35 1.30
C GLU A 72 9.34 -6.14 1.04
N ALA A 73 9.44 -6.80 -0.12
CA ALA A 73 10.64 -7.56 -0.50
C ALA A 73 11.89 -6.68 -0.58
N MET A 74 11.76 -5.47 -1.13
CA MET A 74 12.88 -4.53 -1.22
C MET A 74 13.29 -3.97 0.14
N LEU A 75 12.34 -3.67 1.02
CA LEU A 75 12.62 -3.25 2.40
C LEU A 75 13.37 -4.33 3.19
N VAL A 76 12.97 -5.59 3.02
CA VAL A 76 13.64 -6.75 3.64
C VAL A 76 15.04 -6.94 3.07
N ALA A 77 15.18 -6.96 1.74
CA ALA A 77 16.47 -7.15 1.09
C ALA A 77 17.49 -6.07 1.46
N LYS A 78 17.03 -4.86 1.78
CA LYS A 78 17.86 -3.71 2.17
C LYS A 78 18.02 -3.55 3.68
N GLY A 79 17.45 -4.46 4.48
CA GLY A 79 17.57 -4.46 5.94
C GLY A 79 16.83 -3.32 6.64
N VAL A 80 15.88 -2.66 5.96
CA VAL A 80 15.07 -1.58 6.54
C VAL A 80 13.99 -2.11 7.48
N ALA A 81 13.45 -3.27 7.13
CA ALA A 81 12.47 -3.99 7.94
C ALA A 81 12.75 -5.49 7.87
N THR A 82 12.34 -6.25 8.88
CA THR A 82 12.33 -7.71 8.80
C THR A 82 10.93 -8.20 8.40
N PRO A 83 10.80 -9.40 7.80
CA PRO A 83 9.50 -9.99 7.54
C PRO A 83 8.61 -10.07 8.78
N GLU A 84 9.22 -10.36 9.94
CA GLU A 84 8.53 -10.42 11.23
C GLU A 84 8.03 -9.04 11.67
N ALA A 85 8.83 -7.99 11.50
CA ALA A 85 8.43 -6.63 11.85
C ALA A 85 7.23 -6.17 11.00
N ILE A 86 7.23 -6.50 9.70
CA ILE A 86 6.11 -6.21 8.79
C ILE A 86 4.87 -6.98 9.26
N ALA A 87 4.98 -8.29 9.49
CA ALA A 87 3.87 -9.12 9.94
C ALA A 87 3.29 -8.65 11.28
N LEU A 88 4.14 -8.38 12.28
CA LEU A 88 3.71 -7.89 13.59
C LEU A 88 2.98 -6.54 13.48
N THR A 89 3.47 -5.64 12.63
CA THR A 89 2.85 -4.34 12.41
C THR A 89 1.48 -4.49 11.73
N THR A 90 1.39 -5.34 10.70
CA THR A 90 0.12 -5.67 10.04
C THR A 90 -0.90 -6.25 11.02
N ASP A 91 -0.49 -7.22 11.85
CA ASP A 91 -1.36 -7.81 12.85
C ASP A 91 -1.80 -6.81 13.91
N ALA A 92 -0.92 -5.91 14.33
CA ALA A 92 -1.26 -4.82 15.26
C ALA A 92 -2.31 -3.88 14.67
N TRP A 93 -2.16 -3.49 13.39
CA TRP A 93 -3.17 -2.70 12.69
C TRP A 93 -4.51 -3.43 12.53
N HIS A 94 -4.49 -4.74 12.24
CA HIS A 94 -5.72 -5.54 12.20
C HIS A 94 -6.43 -5.58 13.55
N ARG A 95 -5.70 -5.79 14.65
CA ARG A 95 -6.27 -5.76 16.00
C ARG A 95 -6.80 -4.38 16.37
N ALA A 96 -6.05 -3.32 16.07
CA ALA A 96 -6.48 -1.94 16.27
C ALA A 96 -7.79 -1.66 15.51
N ALA A 97 -7.89 -2.07 14.25
CA ALA A 97 -9.09 -1.91 13.43
C ALA A 97 -10.30 -2.64 14.05
N LEU A 98 -10.12 -3.88 14.49
CA LEU A 98 -11.18 -4.67 15.16
C LEU A 98 -11.62 -4.08 16.50
N ALA A 99 -10.70 -3.45 17.23
CA ALA A 99 -10.97 -2.83 18.53
C ALA A 99 -11.56 -1.41 18.42
N THR A 100 -11.52 -0.79 17.23
CA THR A 100 -11.99 0.59 17.01
C THR A 100 -13.51 0.61 16.80
N PRO A 101 -14.29 1.26 17.68
CA PRO A 101 -15.73 1.47 17.46
C PRO A 101 -16.03 2.17 16.13
N HIS A 102 -17.14 1.82 15.49
CA HIS A 102 -17.56 2.47 14.25
C HIS A 102 -17.66 4.00 14.41
N GLY A 103 -17.09 4.73 13.46
CA GLY A 103 -17.07 6.20 13.47
C GLY A 103 -15.87 6.82 14.20
N GLN A 104 -14.99 6.02 14.79
CA GLN A 104 -13.71 6.49 15.35
C GLN A 104 -12.54 6.20 14.40
N ALA A 105 -11.46 6.97 14.54
CA ALA A 105 -10.24 6.77 13.77
C ALA A 105 -9.51 5.50 14.23
N ILE A 106 -9.05 4.70 13.28
CA ILE A 106 -8.18 3.56 13.55
C ILE A 106 -6.76 4.11 13.75
N VAL A 107 -6.24 3.96 14.96
CA VAL A 107 -4.85 4.32 15.32
C VAL A 107 -4.20 3.11 15.97
N LEU A 108 -2.88 2.98 15.88
CA LEU A 108 -2.17 1.78 16.35
C LEU A 108 -2.31 1.59 17.87
N GLU A 109 -2.51 2.68 18.61
CA GLU A 109 -2.78 2.71 20.06
C GLU A 109 -4.09 2.00 20.44
N ASN A 110 -5.00 1.80 19.47
CA ASN A 110 -6.21 1.02 19.69
C ASN A 110 -5.92 -0.49 19.74
N ASP A 111 -4.70 -0.95 19.40
CA ASP A 111 -4.34 -2.37 19.50
C ASP A 111 -4.31 -2.82 20.98
N PRO A 112 -5.21 -3.74 21.41
CA PRO A 112 -5.21 -4.26 22.77
C PRO A 112 -3.92 -5.02 23.15
N GLY A 113 -3.11 -5.44 22.15
CA GLY A 113 -1.82 -6.09 22.35
C GLY A 113 -0.69 -5.14 22.78
N VAL A 114 -0.80 -3.83 22.51
CA VAL A 114 0.24 -2.83 22.83
C VAL A 114 0.39 -2.60 24.34
N SER A 115 -0.66 -2.85 25.13
CA SER A 115 -0.70 -2.49 26.56
C SER A 115 -0.15 -3.53 27.54
N ARG A 116 0.54 -4.61 27.11
CA ARG A 116 0.97 -5.69 28.04
C ARG A 116 2.46 -5.88 28.30
N ASP A 117 3.36 -5.25 27.54
CA ASP A 117 4.81 -5.58 27.63
C ASP A 117 5.77 -4.38 27.80
N GLY A 118 5.24 -3.16 27.97
CA GLY A 118 6.07 -1.93 27.95
C GLY A 118 6.56 -1.36 29.29
N LEU A 119 6.44 -2.07 30.43
CA LEU A 119 6.78 -1.48 31.75
C LEU A 119 7.31 -2.48 32.79
N ARG A 120 8.19 -3.39 32.39
CA ARG A 120 9.10 -4.09 33.32
C ARG A 120 10.49 -4.26 32.69
N GLY A 121 11.48 -3.61 33.30
CA GLY A 121 12.90 -3.76 32.98
C GLY A 121 13.67 -2.48 33.22
#